data_AF-A0A5C7KXG2-F1
#
_entry.id   AF-A0A5C7KXG2-F1
#
_cell.length_a   1.000
_cell.length_b   1.000
_cell.length_c   1.000
_cell.angle_alpha   90.00
_cell.angle_beta   90.00
_cell.angle_gamma   90.00
#
_symmetry.space_group_name_H-M   'P 1'
#
loop_
_entity.id
_entity.type
_entity.pdbx_description
1 polymer ?
#
loop_
_entity_poly.entity_id
_entity_poly.type
_entity_poly.pdbx_seq_one_letter_code
_entity_poly.pdbx_strand_id
1 'polypeptide(L)'
;RYDPPRLLICDRNHQPKGRLVHYTLDGDFIEEVITGLGNPTSVAIQGDYVSVPDLMGRLVILDKENVIMAVLGHNPDPAQRRNFNVPQEKWIEGIFSGTHGSYWDKDGNLYVQDWNVSGRIMKLVRVKE
;
A
#
# COMPACT_ATOMS: atom_id res chain seq x y z
N ARG A 1 -13.40 -9.59 -5.13
CA ARG A 1 -13.52 -9.85 -3.67
C ARG A 1 -14.96 -9.79 -3.19
N TYR A 2 -15.77 -8.83 -3.67
CA TYR A 2 -17.16 -8.62 -3.22
C TYR A 2 -18.17 -8.79 -4.34
N ASP A 3 -19.40 -9.13 -3.95
CA ASP A 3 -20.61 -9.14 -4.78
C ASP A 3 -21.67 -8.29 -4.05
N PRO A 4 -22.31 -7.29 -4.70
CA PRO A 4 -22.06 -6.81 -6.06
C PRO A 4 -20.68 -6.17 -6.23
N PRO A 5 -20.19 -6.03 -7.50
CA PRO A 5 -18.99 -5.29 -7.83
C PRO A 5 -19.03 -3.85 -7.30
N ARG A 6 -17.88 -3.37 -6.81
CA ARG A 6 -17.72 -2.06 -6.16
C ARG A 6 -16.30 -1.53 -6.32
N LEU A 7 -16.12 -0.22 -6.28
CA LEU A 7 -14.83 0.47 -6.32
C LEU A 7 -14.16 0.41 -4.94
N LEU A 8 -12.85 0.20 -4.89
CA LEU A 8 -12.02 0.35 -3.69
C LEU A 8 -11.07 1.53 -3.90
N ILE A 9 -11.23 2.59 -3.11
CA ILE A 9 -10.58 3.88 -3.36
C ILE A 9 -9.66 4.25 -2.20
N CYS A 10 -8.45 4.71 -2.53
CA CYS A 10 -7.53 5.34 -1.56
C CYS A 10 -7.94 6.79 -1.29
N ASP A 11 -8.63 7.04 -0.18
CA ASP A 11 -8.87 8.40 0.32
C ASP A 11 -7.63 8.87 1.11
N ARG A 12 -6.58 9.19 0.34
CA ARG A 12 -5.19 9.36 0.80
C ARG A 12 -5.00 10.44 1.85
N ASN A 13 -5.64 11.58 1.65
CA ASN A 13 -5.40 12.81 2.41
C ASN A 13 -6.50 13.08 3.45
N HIS A 14 -7.42 12.12 3.65
CA HIS A 14 -8.43 12.19 4.68
C HIS A 14 -7.81 12.52 6.05
N GLN A 15 -8.50 13.34 6.83
CA GLN A 15 -8.06 13.77 8.16
C GLN A 15 -8.95 13.14 9.23
N PRO A 16 -8.39 12.63 10.35
CA PRO A 16 -6.98 12.75 10.75
C PRO A 16 -6.03 11.69 10.14
N LYS A 17 -6.57 10.67 9.47
CA LYS A 17 -5.80 9.55 8.91
C LYS A 17 -6.35 9.17 7.54
N GLY A 18 -5.47 8.72 6.66
CA GLY A 18 -5.87 8.12 5.39
C GLY A 18 -6.72 6.88 5.62
N ARG A 19 -7.60 6.59 4.65
CA ARG A 19 -8.53 5.47 4.70
C ARG A 19 -8.70 4.84 3.33
N LEU A 20 -9.27 3.64 3.30
CA LEU A 20 -9.88 3.07 2.10
C LEU A 20 -11.40 3.14 2.24
N VAL A 21 -12.07 3.35 1.11
CA VAL A 21 -13.53 3.44 1.04
C VAL A 21 -14.08 2.64 -0.12
N HIS A 22 -15.31 2.15 0.03
CA HIS A 22 -16.06 1.53 -1.03
C HIS A 22 -17.09 2.47 -1.63
N TYR A 23 -17.21 2.41 -2.95
CA TYR A 23 -18.22 3.10 -3.73
C TYR A 23 -18.90 2.12 -4.69
N THR A 24 -20.16 2.36 -5.03
CA THR A 24 -20.84 1.68 -6.14
C THR A 24 -20.17 2.06 -7.46
N LEU A 25 -20.49 1.34 -8.54
CA LEU A 25 -20.01 1.71 -9.88
C LEU A 25 -20.65 3.01 -10.40
N ASP A 26 -21.81 3.40 -9.85
CA ASP A 26 -22.50 4.65 -10.16
C ASP A 26 -21.97 5.86 -9.35
N GLY A 27 -21.03 5.62 -8.42
CA GLY A 27 -20.37 6.66 -7.65
C GLY A 27 -21.03 6.98 -6.31
N ASP A 28 -21.91 6.12 -5.80
CA ASP A 28 -22.49 6.26 -4.46
C ASP A 28 -21.56 5.69 -3.39
N PHE A 29 -21.41 6.40 -2.28
CA PHE A 29 -20.64 5.92 -1.14
C PHE A 29 -21.31 4.69 -0.50
N ILE A 30 -20.52 3.66 -0.19
CA ILE A 30 -20.99 2.46 0.50
C ILE A 30 -20.54 2.47 1.96
N GLU A 31 -19.23 2.41 2.20
CA GLU A 31 -18.67 2.26 3.54
C GLU A 31 -17.20 2.67 3.62
N GLU A 32 -16.74 2.91 4.85
CA GLU A 32 -15.31 2.92 5.17
C GLU A 32 -14.81 1.49 5.29
N VAL A 33 -13.77 1.15 4.54
CA VAL A 33 -13.19 -0.19 4.53
C VAL A 33 -12.20 -0.36 5.67
N ILE A 34 -11.33 0.63 5.84
CA ILE A 34 -10.35 0.68 6.93
C ILE A 34 -9.88 2.13 7.11
N THR A 35 -9.64 2.53 8.36
CA THR A 35 -9.03 3.81 8.73
C THR A 35 -7.65 3.61 9.37
N GLY A 36 -6.96 4.70 9.74
CA GLY A 36 -5.66 4.59 10.42
C GLY A 36 -4.47 4.30 9.50
N LEU A 37 -4.68 4.33 8.17
CA LEU A 37 -3.59 4.34 7.21
C LEU A 37 -2.86 5.69 7.25
N GLY A 38 -1.62 5.72 6.76
CA GLY A 38 -0.83 6.93 6.68
C GLY A 38 -1.31 7.78 5.52
N ASN A 39 -0.81 7.46 4.33
CA ASN A 39 -1.23 8.04 3.07
C ASN A 39 -1.28 6.92 2.01
N PRO A 40 -2.38 6.13 1.97
CA PRO A 40 -2.53 5.05 0.98
C PRO A 40 -2.50 5.61 -0.44
N THR A 41 -1.86 4.90 -1.36
CA THR A 41 -1.48 5.46 -2.67
C THR A 41 -2.11 4.75 -3.86
N SER A 42 -2.28 3.44 -3.76
CA SER A 42 -2.85 2.58 -4.78
C SER A 42 -3.38 1.31 -4.14
N VAL A 43 -4.16 0.55 -4.91
CA VAL A 43 -4.67 -0.77 -4.52
C VAL A 43 -4.32 -1.77 -5.62
N ALA A 44 -3.79 -2.92 -5.21
CA ALA A 44 -3.58 -4.06 -6.09
C ALA A 44 -4.19 -5.31 -5.43
N ILE A 45 -5.14 -5.93 -6.12
CA ILE A 45 -5.94 -7.05 -5.60
C ILE A 45 -5.39 -8.36 -6.16
N GLN A 46 -5.20 -9.36 -5.31
CA GLN A 46 -4.90 -10.74 -5.70
C GLN A 46 -5.73 -11.72 -4.86
N GLY A 47 -6.74 -12.31 -5.49
CA GLY A 47 -7.72 -13.14 -4.78
C GLY A 47 -8.39 -12.33 -3.68
N ASP A 48 -8.24 -12.78 -2.44
CA ASP A 48 -8.81 -12.16 -1.24
C ASP A 48 -7.93 -11.05 -0.64
N TYR A 49 -6.67 -10.94 -1.07
CA TYR A 49 -5.71 -9.97 -0.53
C TYR A 49 -5.68 -8.66 -1.31
N VAL A 50 -5.35 -7.57 -0.60
CA VAL A 50 -5.08 -6.26 -1.21
C VAL A 50 -3.74 -5.73 -0.70
N SER A 51 -2.83 -5.41 -1.62
CA SER A 51 -1.63 -4.64 -1.31
C SER A 51 -1.93 -3.15 -1.42
N VAL A 52 -1.55 -2.38 -0.40
CA VAL A 52 -1.81 -0.95 -0.26
C VAL A 52 -0.49 -0.27 0.09
N PRO A 53 0.22 0.31 -0.89
CA PRO A 53 1.40 1.12 -0.61
C PRO A 53 1.01 2.40 0.11
N ASP A 54 1.77 2.76 1.14
CA ASP A 54 1.57 3.92 2.00
C ASP A 54 2.82 4.82 1.89
N LEU A 55 2.61 6.12 1.63
CA LEU A 55 3.73 7.05 1.51
C LEU A 55 4.52 7.19 2.83
N MET A 56 3.99 6.76 3.97
CA MET A 56 4.71 6.69 5.25
C MET A 56 5.84 5.63 5.26
N GLY A 57 6.31 5.17 4.10
CA GLY A 57 7.42 4.24 3.96
C GLY A 57 7.07 2.84 4.44
N ARG A 58 5.96 2.27 3.96
CA ARG A 58 5.53 0.89 4.24
C ARG A 58 4.56 0.40 3.17
N LEU A 59 4.40 -0.93 3.08
CA LEU A 59 3.31 -1.59 2.37
C LEU A 59 2.37 -2.25 3.39
N VAL A 60 1.07 -2.06 3.25
CA VAL A 60 0.06 -2.74 4.06
C VAL A 60 -0.62 -3.81 3.21
N ILE A 61 -0.87 -4.99 3.78
CA ILE A 61 -1.66 -6.05 3.14
C ILE A 61 -2.92 -6.27 3.98
N LEU A 62 -4.07 -6.23 3.31
CA LEU A 62 -5.38 -6.53 3.90
C LEU A 62 -5.88 -7.88 3.40
N ASP A 63 -6.62 -8.61 4.23
CA ASP A 63 -7.44 -9.77 3.81
C ASP A 63 -8.83 -9.33 3.32
N LYS A 64 -9.71 -10.32 3.08
CA LYS A 64 -11.08 -10.13 2.61
C LYS A 64 -11.98 -9.46 3.62
N GLU A 65 -11.71 -9.67 4.90
CA GLU A 65 -12.39 -9.07 6.04
C GLU A 65 -11.90 -7.64 6.31
N ASN A 66 -10.97 -7.14 5.48
CA ASN A 66 -10.32 -5.83 5.56
C ASN A 66 -9.49 -5.63 6.83
N VAL A 67 -8.97 -6.71 7.39
CA VAL A 67 -8.04 -6.71 8.51
C VAL A 67 -6.61 -6.61 7.99
N ILE A 68 -5.76 -5.87 8.69
CA ILE A 68 -4.32 -5.80 8.37
C ILE A 68 -3.68 -7.15 8.70
N MET A 69 -3.35 -7.90 7.65
CA MET A 69 -2.63 -9.16 7.74
C MET A 69 -1.12 -8.96 7.89
N ALA A 70 -0.58 -7.92 7.25
CA ALA A 70 0.84 -7.62 7.31
C ALA A 70 1.14 -6.14 7.06
N VAL A 71 2.23 -5.68 7.66
CA VAL A 71 2.87 -4.39 7.37
C VAL A 71 4.33 -4.65 7.03
N LEU A 72 4.73 -4.36 5.80
CA LEU A 72 6.05 -4.71 5.27
C LEU A 72 6.90 -3.46 5.03
N GLY A 73 8.19 -3.59 5.32
CA GLY A 73 9.22 -2.61 5.03
C GLY A 73 9.04 -1.24 5.66
N HIS A 74 8.45 -1.22 6.86
CA HIS A 74 8.27 0.00 7.64
C HIS A 74 9.59 0.72 7.90
N ASN A 75 9.68 1.98 7.50
CA ASN A 75 10.84 2.82 7.81
C ASN A 75 10.83 3.28 9.26
N PRO A 76 11.81 2.94 10.10
CA PRO A 76 11.85 3.44 11.47
C PRO A 76 12.21 4.92 11.57
N ASP A 77 12.86 5.50 10.55
CA ASP A 77 13.30 6.90 10.53
C ASP A 77 12.21 7.81 9.93
N PRO A 78 11.54 8.66 10.72
CA PRO A 78 10.50 9.55 10.23
C PRO A 78 11.01 10.57 9.20
N ALA A 79 12.30 10.94 9.23
CA ALA A 79 12.87 11.92 8.31
C ALA A 79 13.03 11.37 6.88
N GLN A 80 13.00 10.05 6.72
CA GLN A 80 13.06 9.37 5.43
C GLN A 80 11.69 9.00 4.86
N ARG A 81 10.63 9.08 5.67
CA ARG A 81 9.25 8.82 5.22
C ARG A 81 8.78 9.98 4.35
N ARG A 82 8.00 9.70 3.29
CA ARG A 82 7.46 10.73 2.36
C ARG A 82 8.53 11.63 1.73
N ASN A 83 9.77 11.15 1.64
CA ASN A 83 10.89 11.96 1.22
C ASN A 83 11.39 11.52 -0.16
N PHE A 84 11.12 12.34 -1.17
CA PHE A 84 11.60 12.12 -2.54
C PHE A 84 13.13 12.14 -2.64
N ASN A 85 13.80 12.89 -1.76
CA ASN A 85 15.23 13.18 -1.83
C ASN A 85 16.11 12.17 -1.08
N VAL A 86 15.61 10.99 -0.73
CA VAL A 86 16.44 9.95 -0.09
C VAL A 86 17.42 9.40 -1.14
N PRO A 87 18.73 9.67 -0.99
CA PRO A 87 19.72 9.26 -1.96
C PRO A 87 20.04 7.76 -1.81
N GLN A 88 20.56 7.16 -2.87
CA GLN A 88 20.72 5.71 -2.97
C GLN A 88 21.62 5.12 -1.87
N GLU A 89 22.66 5.83 -1.45
CA GLU A 89 23.57 5.41 -0.38
C GLU A 89 22.90 5.29 1.00
N LYS A 90 21.70 5.85 1.18
CA LYS A 90 20.90 5.70 2.42
C LYS A 90 19.87 4.59 2.33
N TRP A 91 19.73 3.93 1.18
CA TRP A 91 18.75 2.87 1.02
C TRP A 91 19.13 1.66 1.87
N ILE A 92 18.17 1.17 2.64
CA ILE A 92 18.28 -0.08 3.37
C ILE A 92 17.38 -1.09 2.66
N GLU A 93 17.94 -2.28 2.39
CA GLU A 93 17.18 -3.37 1.79
C GLU A 93 15.98 -3.74 2.67
N GLY A 94 14.82 -3.91 2.02
CA GLY A 94 13.58 -4.21 2.71
C GLY A 94 12.93 -3.02 3.43
N ILE A 95 13.53 -1.82 3.44
CA ILE A 95 12.95 -0.61 4.06
C ILE A 95 12.55 0.40 2.98
N PHE A 96 11.31 0.89 3.04
CA PHE A 96 10.77 1.86 2.08
C PHE A 96 10.92 3.31 2.54
N SER A 97 10.86 4.28 1.64
CA SER A 97 10.85 5.72 1.99
C SER A 97 9.48 6.34 1.69
N GLY A 98 8.89 5.98 0.57
CA GLY A 98 7.57 6.46 0.16
C GLY A 98 7.00 5.56 -0.91
N THR A 99 6.39 4.45 -0.52
CA THR A 99 5.82 3.54 -1.53
C THR A 99 4.62 4.18 -2.23
N HIS A 100 4.50 3.96 -3.54
CA HIS A 100 3.50 4.63 -4.38
C HIS A 100 2.66 3.70 -5.25
N GLY A 101 3.24 2.56 -5.65
CA GLY A 101 2.60 1.55 -6.48
C GLY A 101 3.02 0.16 -6.04
N SER A 102 2.14 -0.82 -6.17
CA SER A 102 2.51 -2.22 -6.07
C SER A 102 1.71 -3.08 -7.04
N TYR A 103 2.26 -4.23 -7.39
CA TYR A 103 1.53 -5.25 -8.16
C TYR A 103 2.03 -6.65 -7.82
N TRP A 104 1.12 -7.61 -7.89
CA TRP A 104 1.38 -9.02 -7.61
C TRP A 104 1.87 -9.74 -8.86
N ASP A 105 2.88 -10.60 -8.74
CA ASP A 105 3.17 -11.58 -9.79
C ASP A 105 2.34 -12.87 -9.63
N LYS A 106 2.44 -13.75 -10.63
CA LYS A 106 1.71 -15.02 -10.67
C LYS A 106 2.00 -15.96 -9.50
N ASP A 107 3.14 -15.79 -8.82
CA ASP A 107 3.58 -16.63 -7.71
C ASP A 107 3.22 -15.99 -6.35
N GLY A 108 2.56 -14.83 -6.37
CA GLY A 108 2.16 -14.08 -5.18
C GLY A 108 3.29 -13.25 -4.56
N ASN A 109 4.37 -12.99 -5.30
CA ASN A 109 5.36 -11.99 -4.90
C ASN A 109 4.84 -10.59 -5.20
N LEU A 110 5.42 -9.58 -4.55
CA LEU A 110 5.06 -8.18 -4.74
C LEU A 110 6.20 -7.39 -5.35
N TYR A 111 5.91 -6.67 -6.42
CA TYR A 111 6.77 -5.59 -6.91
C TYR A 111 6.25 -4.28 -6.33
N VAL A 112 7.10 -3.56 -5.60
CA VAL A 112 6.72 -2.32 -4.91
C VAL A 112 7.58 -1.18 -5.44
N GLN A 113 6.93 -0.16 -5.97
CA GLN A 113 7.54 1.09 -6.36
C GLN A 113 7.75 1.97 -5.12
N ASP A 114 9.00 2.35 -4.91
CA ASP A 114 9.40 3.31 -3.90
C ASP A 114 9.79 4.63 -4.56
N TRP A 115 9.12 5.70 -4.14
CA TRP A 115 9.22 7.02 -4.74
C TRP A 115 10.43 7.78 -4.19
N ASN A 116 11.47 7.92 -5.02
CA ASN A 116 12.68 8.68 -4.75
C ASN A 116 13.30 9.23 -6.06
N VAL A 117 14.34 10.07 -5.95
CA VAL A 117 15.00 10.74 -7.09
C VAL A 117 15.48 9.81 -8.19
N SER A 118 15.95 8.62 -7.82
CA SER A 118 16.54 7.66 -8.77
C SER A 118 15.51 6.68 -9.33
N GLY A 119 14.35 6.56 -8.67
CA GLY A 119 13.40 5.49 -8.89
C GLY A 119 13.90 4.16 -8.31
N ARG A 120 13.06 3.48 -7.53
CA ARG A 120 13.37 2.15 -7.00
C ARG A 120 12.17 1.23 -7.09
N ILE A 121 12.40 -0.01 -7.52
CA ILE A 121 11.43 -1.10 -7.44
C ILE A 121 12.06 -2.20 -6.59
N MET A 122 11.36 -2.63 -5.54
CA MET A 122 11.76 -3.78 -4.73
C MET A 122 10.81 -4.94 -4.96
N LYS A 123 11.37 -6.14 -5.19
CA LYS A 123 10.60 -7.38 -5.22
C LYS A 123 10.60 -8.00 -3.83
N LEU A 124 9.42 -8.12 -3.22
CA LEU A 124 9.21 -8.88 -1.99
C LEU A 124 8.81 -10.30 -2.36
N VAL A 125 9.65 -11.27 -2.01
CA VAL A 125 9.39 -12.68 -2.29
C VAL A 125 8.51 -13.25 -1.18
N ARG A 126 7.43 -13.92 -1.56
CA ARG A 126 6.56 -14.61 -0.61
C ARG A 126 7.30 -15.79 -0.02
N VAL A 127 7.45 -15.81 1.31
CA VAL A 127 7.99 -16.98 2.02
C VAL A 127 6.97 -18.11 1.89
N LYS A 128 7.42 -19.27 1.41
CA LYS A 128 6.62 -20.49 1.38
C LYS A 128 6.83 -21.22 2.71
N GLU A 129 5.74 -21.70 3.29
CA GLU A 129 5.79 -22.67 4.39
C GLU A 129 6.32 -24.03 3.88
#